data_AF-A0A7J4VH50-F1
#
_entry.id   AF-A0A7J4VH50-F1
#
_cell.length_a   1.000
_cell.length_b   1.000
_cell.length_c   1.000
_cell.angle_alpha   90.00
_cell.angle_beta   90.00
_cell.angle_gamma   90.00
#
_symmetry.space_group_name_H-M   'P 1'
#
loop_
_entity.id
_entity.type
_entity.pdbx_description
1 polymer ?
#
loop_
_entity_poly.entity_id
_entity_poly.type
_entity_poly.pdbx_seq_one_letter_code
_entity_poly.pdbx_strand_id
1 'polypeptide(L)' 'MPDEKIDIVTDAVRGWCETRRCNVNDVQGRAAVQTAVAIALSTERLTIADLSARLEENLISSA' A
#
# COMPACT_ATOMS: atom_id res chain seq x y z
N MET A 1 6.20 -16.28 -3.38
CA MET A 1 5.54 -17.04 -2.28
C MET A 1 4.54 -16.11 -1.57
N PRO A 2 3.54 -16.58 -0.81
CA PRO A 2 2.62 -15.69 -0.07
C PRO A 2 3.35 -14.63 0.77
N ASP A 3 4.49 -15.01 1.35
CA ASP A 3 5.34 -14.14 2.18
C ASP A 3 5.90 -12.94 1.39
N GLU A 4 6.19 -13.13 0.10
CA GLU A 4 6.67 -12.07 -0.79
C GLU A 4 5.64 -10.95 -0.96
N LYS A 5 4.34 -11.30 -0.99
CA LYS A 5 3.28 -10.29 -1.04
C LYS A 5 3.14 -9.51 0.26
N ILE A 6 3.46 -10.13 1.40
CA ILE A 6 3.46 -9.46 2.70
C ILE A 6 4.59 -8.43 2.72
N ASP A 7 5.80 -8.81 2.31
CA ASP A 7 6.95 -7.89 2.21
C ASP A 7 6.62 -6.71 1.29
N ILE A 8 6.11 -6.99 0.09
CA ILE A 8 5.69 -5.97 -0.88
C ILE A 8 4.66 -4.99 -0.28
N VAL A 9 3.63 -5.51 0.40
CA VAL A 9 2.60 -4.67 1.03
C VAL A 9 3.19 -3.81 2.15
N THR A 10 3.96 -4.42 3.04
CA THR A 10 4.52 -3.69 4.18
C THR A 10 5.51 -2.60 3.75
N ASP A 11 6.34 -2.86 2.74
CA ASP A 11 7.29 -1.89 2.21
C ASP A 11 6.59 -0.75 1.47
N ALA A 12 5.58 -1.05 0.63
CA ALA A 12 4.83 -0.02 -0.09
C ALA A 12 4.05 0.89 0.87
N VAL A 13 3.39 0.31 1.89
CA VAL A 13 2.66 1.10 2.91
C VAL A 13 3.63 1.94 3.74
N ARG A 14 4.78 1.38 4.13
CA ARG A 14 5.81 2.12 4.87
C ARG A 14 6.29 3.33 4.07
N GLY A 15 6.68 3.12 2.81
CA GLY A 15 7.14 4.20 1.93
C GLY A 15 6.07 5.29 1.74
N TRP A 16 4.83 4.88 1.51
CA TRP A 16 3.71 5.82 1.37
C TRP A 16 3.49 6.68 2.63
N CYS A 17 3.55 6.06 3.81
CA CYS A 17 3.41 6.75 5.09
C CYS A 17 4.59 7.70 5.36
N GLU A 18 5.81 7.28 5.04
CA GLU A 18 7.03 8.09 5.18
C GLU A 18 6.96 9.36 4.32
N THR A 19 6.55 9.24 3.05
CA THR A 19 6.38 10.40 2.16
C THR A 19 5.37 11.42 2.69
N ARG A 20 4.31 10.95 3.37
CA ARG A 20 3.24 11.78 3.90
C ARG A 20 3.38 12.16 5.37
N ARG A 21 4.44 11.68 6.03
CA ARG A 21 4.70 11.87 7.46
C ARG A 21 3.50 11.46 8.34
N CYS A 22 2.84 10.36 8.00
CA CYS A 22 1.76 9.78 8.82
C CYS A 22 2.18 8.45 9.44
N ASN A 23 1.49 8.03 10.50
CA ASN A 23 1.66 6.73 11.11
C ASN A 23 0.69 5.72 10.47
N VAL A 24 1.09 4.44 10.39
CA VAL A 24 0.21 3.35 9.93
C VAL A 24 -1.07 3.22 10.79
N ASN A 25 -1.01 3.64 12.05
CA ASN A 25 -2.14 3.66 12.97
C ASN A 25 -3.04 4.88 12.81
N ASP A 26 -2.68 5.88 11.98
CA ASP A 26 -3.54 7.03 11.70
C ASP A 26 -4.65 6.64 10.70
N VAL A 27 -5.66 7.50 10.55
CA VAL A 27 -6.76 7.26 9.59
C VAL A 27 -6.22 7.02 8.17
N GLN A 28 -5.29 7.86 7.72
CA GLN A 28 -4.67 7.74 6.38
C GLN A 28 -3.78 6.51 6.27
N GLY A 29 -2.99 6.19 7.31
CA GLY A 29 -2.16 5.00 7.33
C GLY A 29 -2.97 3.70 7.28
N ARG A 30 -4.08 3.64 8.04
CA ARG A 30 -5.00 2.49 7.99
C ARG A 30 -5.67 2.36 6.63
N ALA A 31 -6.05 3.48 6.00
CA ALA A 31 -6.58 3.47 4.64
C ALA A 31 -5.53 2.92 3.65
N ALA A 32 -4.26 3.33 3.78
CA ALA A 32 -3.17 2.79 2.97
C ALA A 32 -3.00 1.28 3.14
N VAL A 33 -3.04 0.76 4.37
CA VAL A 33 -3.00 -0.69 4.62
C VAL A 33 -4.16 -1.40 3.93
N GLN A 34 -5.39 -0.93 4.12
CA GLN A 34 -6.58 -1.56 3.55
C GLN A 34 -6.53 -1.61 2.02
N THR A 35 -6.17 -0.48 1.41
CA THR A 35 -6.02 -0.37 -0.06
C THR A 35 -4.90 -1.29 -0.56
N ALA A 36 -3.75 -1.30 0.09
CA ALA A 36 -2.61 -2.14 -0.30
C ALA A 36 -2.96 -3.64 -0.25
N VAL A 37 -3.63 -4.08 0.82
CA VAL A 37 -4.08 -5.47 0.97
C VAL A 37 -5.11 -5.83 -0.09
N ALA A 38 -6.09 -4.98 -0.36
CA ALA A 38 -7.10 -5.21 -1.40
C ALA A 38 -6.46 -5.36 -2.79
N ILE A 39 -5.47 -4.53 -3.10
CA ILE A 39 -4.69 -4.64 -4.34
C ILE A 39 -3.92 -5.97 -4.39
N ALA A 40 -3.24 -6.35 -3.31
CA ALA A 40 -2.43 -7.56 -3.27
C ALA A 40 -3.23 -8.87 -3.37
N LEU A 41 -4.45 -8.89 -2.81
CA LEU A 41 -5.38 -10.01 -2.92
C LEU A 41 -5.97 -10.14 -4.32
N SER A 42 -6.17 -9.04 -5.04
CA SER A 42 -6.74 -9.03 -6.40
C SER A 42 -5.71 -9.19 -7.51
N THR A 43 -4.41 -9.17 -7.19
CA THR A 43 -3.33 -9.16 -8.18
C THR A 43 -2.47 -10.41 -8.05
N GLU A 44 -2.36 -11.21 -9.11
CA GLU A 44 -1.61 -12.47 -9.09
C GLU A 44 -0.09 -12.24 -8.95
N ARG A 45 0.47 -11.38 -9.81
CA ARG A 45 1.87 -10.94 -9.75
C ARG A 45 1.92 -9.46 -9.42
N LEU A 46 2.55 -9.14 -8.30
CA LEU A 46 2.65 -7.79 -7.79
C LEU A 46 4.12 -7.47 -7.57
N THR A 47 4.53 -6.25 -7.91
CA THR A 47 5.83 -5.69 -7.53
C THR A 47 5.62 -4.51 -6.59
N ILE A 48 6.65 -4.13 -5.83
CA ILE A 48 6.60 -2.92 -4.98
C ILE A 48 6.29 -1.67 -5.81
N ALA A 49 6.88 -1.55 -7.02
CA ALA A 49 6.66 -0.41 -7.88
C ALA A 49 5.20 -0.31 -8.34
N ASP A 50 4.62 -1.43 -8.79
CA ASP A 50 3.22 -1.49 -9.21
C ASP A 50 2.27 -1.16 -8.05
N LEU A 51 2.53 -1.73 -6.86
CA LEU A 51 1.71 -1.48 -5.68
C LEU A 51 1.80 -0.02 -5.24
N SER A 52 3.01 0.54 -5.18
CA SER A 52 3.25 1.93 -4.79
C SER A 52 2.52 2.91 -5.72
N ALA A 53 2.58 2.69 -7.03
CA ALA A 53 1.88 3.53 -8.01
C ALA A 53 0.35 3.46 -7.82
N ARG A 54 -0.21 2.27 -7.63
CA ARG A 54 -1.65 2.08 -7.43
C ARG A 54 -2.13 2.63 -6.08
N LEU A 55 -1.33 2.51 -5.02
CA LEU A 55 -1.59 3.14 -3.73
C LEU A 55 -1.74 4.65 -3.86
N GLU A 56 -0.81 5.26 -4.61
CA GLU A 56 -0.81 6.70 -4.88
C GLU A 56 -2.07 7.14 -5.63
N GLU A 57 -2.43 6.43 -6.70
CA GLU A 57 -3.64 6.69 -7.50
C GLU A 57 -4.92 6.57 -6.65
N ASN A 58 -5.07 5.47 -5.90
CA ASN A 58 -6.30 5.18 -5.16
C ASN A 58 -6.52 6.14 -3.98
N LEU A 59 -5.45 6.62 -3.35
CA LEU A 59 -5.54 7.46 -2.15
C LEU A 59 -5.48 8.96 -2.44
N ILE A 60 -4.96 9.37 -3.61
CA ILE A 60 -5.09 10.76 -4.09
C ILE A 60 -6.48 10.99 -4.69
N SER A 61 -7.00 10.05 -5.50
CA SER A 61 -8.34 10.20 -6.11
C SER A 61 -9.50 10.09 -5.12
N SER A 62 -9.23 9.71 -3.87
CA SER A 62 -10.22 9.61 -2.79
C SER A 62 -10.26 10.84 -1.87
N ALA A 63 -9.47 11.88 -2.15
CA ALA A 63 -9.39 13.14 -1.40
C ALA A 63 -9.98 14.30 -2.21
#